data_AF-A0A235CPZ0-F1
#
_entry.id   AF-A0A235CPZ0-F1
#
_cell.length_a   1.000
_cell.length_b   1.000
_cell.length_c   1.000
_cell.angle_alpha   90.00
_cell.angle_beta   90.00
_cell.angle_gamma   90.00
#
_symmetry.space_group_name_H-M   'P 1'
#
loop_
_entity.id
_entity.type
_entity.pdbx_description
1 polymer ?
#
loop_
_entity_poly.entity_id
_entity_poly.type
_entity_poly.pdbx_seq_one_letter_code
_entity_poly.pdbx_strand_id
1 'polypeptide(L)'
;MTPAEHQALTSSKLSHPARSLYLLYLRHQARADLTQPLDYPELGRALAVQGEGEYRYRVTPAALTALLEELQRAGLLTLMERPHPQHYHGARFRLTLKNLQGLTPLPARQFAMYPEWRPDEQLDGLARLCGLLDSRFDETELGEFIAYWLGRPEVFENQHQWMLRFVRQLKNRRALRRAPDLESHTGYQQQAAPATTETGPSQRAREMMEEARRLSDEHQESHDEKDT
;
A
#
# COMPACT_ATOMS: atom_id res chain seq x y z
N MET A 1 3.96 -16.84 -3.71
CA MET A 1 4.41 -17.13 -2.34
C MET A 1 3.80 -16.07 -1.45
N THR A 2 3.19 -16.43 -0.32
CA THR A 2 2.53 -15.40 0.52
C THR A 2 3.57 -14.57 1.30
N PRO A 3 3.19 -13.41 1.84
CA PRO A 3 4.10 -12.54 2.58
C PRO A 3 4.59 -13.17 3.88
N ALA A 4 3.68 -13.78 4.63
CA ALA A 4 4.00 -14.54 5.83
C ALA A 4 4.94 -15.70 5.52
N GLU A 5 4.71 -16.40 4.40
CA GLU A 5 5.57 -17.48 3.95
C GLU A 5 6.98 -16.99 3.61
N HIS A 6 7.10 -15.89 2.87
CA HIS A 6 8.40 -15.29 2.57
C HIS A 6 9.11 -14.85 3.84
N GLN A 7 8.43 -14.13 4.74
CA GLN A 7 9.00 -13.66 6.00
C GLN A 7 9.51 -14.82 6.86
N ALA A 8 8.74 -15.91 6.96
CA ALA A 8 9.15 -17.11 7.68
C ALA A 8 10.40 -17.74 7.04
N LEU A 9 10.45 -17.82 5.70
CA LEU A 9 11.59 -18.37 4.97
C LEU A 9 12.86 -17.51 5.09
N THR A 10 12.73 -16.18 5.09
CA THR A 10 13.87 -15.25 5.24
C THR A 10 14.31 -15.04 6.68
N SER A 11 13.62 -15.63 7.66
CA SER A 11 14.01 -15.52 9.06
C SER A 11 15.40 -16.11 9.30
N SER A 12 16.21 -15.47 10.14
CA SER A 12 17.55 -15.94 10.51
C SER A 12 17.55 -17.25 11.29
N LYS A 13 16.37 -17.66 11.80
CA LYS A 13 16.16 -18.90 12.54
C LYS A 13 16.05 -20.14 11.67
N LEU A 14 15.88 -19.97 10.35
CA LEU A 14 15.70 -21.07 9.41
C LEU A 14 16.99 -21.37 8.63
N SER A 15 17.41 -22.62 8.64
CA SER A 15 18.61 -23.11 7.99
C SER A 15 18.47 -23.14 6.47
N HIS A 16 19.59 -22.99 5.76
CA HIS A 16 19.60 -23.06 4.30
C HIS A 16 19.05 -24.40 3.75
N PRO A 17 19.40 -25.57 4.32
CA PRO A 17 18.81 -26.82 3.87
C PRO A 17 17.30 -26.90 4.10
N ALA A 18 16.78 -26.35 5.20
CA ALA A 18 15.34 -26.29 5.46
C ALA A 18 14.61 -25.41 4.43
N ARG A 19 15.18 -24.24 4.11
CA ARG A 19 14.66 -23.36 3.03
C ARG A 19 14.62 -24.09 1.69
N SER A 20 15.71 -24.76 1.31
CA SER A 20 15.81 -25.53 0.07
C SER A 20 14.82 -26.69 0.05
N LEU A 21 14.71 -27.45 1.14
CA LEU A 21 13.75 -28.53 1.29
C LEU A 21 12.32 -28.05 1.05
N TYR A 22 11.96 -26.93 1.68
CA TYR A 22 10.62 -26.37 1.58
C TYR A 22 10.32 -25.84 0.17
N LEU A 23 11.20 -24.98 -0.37
CA LEU A 23 10.96 -24.29 -1.64
C LEU A 23 11.01 -25.22 -2.84
N LEU A 24 12.01 -26.10 -2.90
CA LEU A 24 12.27 -26.92 -4.08
C LEU A 24 11.45 -28.22 -4.09
N TYR A 25 11.13 -28.78 -2.92
CA TYR A 25 10.48 -30.09 -2.84
C TYR A 25 9.06 -29.98 -2.26
N LEU A 26 8.93 -29.60 -0.99
CA LEU A 26 7.64 -29.68 -0.30
C LEU A 26 6.58 -28.79 -0.96
N ARG A 27 6.93 -27.54 -1.27
CA ARG A 27 6.02 -26.58 -1.89
C ARG A 27 5.62 -26.97 -3.31
N HIS A 28 6.60 -27.48 -4.08
CA HIS A 28 6.43 -27.86 -5.48
C HIS A 28 5.60 -29.15 -5.62
N GLN A 29 5.84 -30.14 -4.77
CA GLN A 29 5.15 -31.44 -4.81
C GLN A 29 3.78 -31.43 -4.11
N ALA A 30 3.49 -30.40 -3.29
CA ALA A 30 2.23 -30.29 -2.57
C ALA A 30 1.03 -30.07 -3.51
N ARG A 31 0.00 -30.94 -3.35
CA ARG A 31 -1.30 -30.79 -4.00
C ARG A 31 -2.16 -29.87 -3.12
N ALA A 32 -2.56 -28.72 -3.68
CA ALA A 32 -3.16 -27.63 -2.91
C ALA A 32 -2.26 -27.18 -1.73
N ASP A 33 -2.70 -27.38 -0.50
CA ASP A 33 -2.00 -27.06 0.75
C ASP A 33 -1.35 -28.28 1.42
N LEU A 34 -1.48 -29.49 0.86
CA LEU A 34 -1.00 -30.73 1.49
C LEU A 34 0.19 -31.34 0.74
N THR A 35 1.19 -31.81 1.48
CA THR A 35 2.27 -32.63 0.91
C THR A 35 1.76 -34.02 0.52
N GLN A 36 2.42 -34.62 -0.46
CA GLN A 36 2.38 -36.07 -0.62
C GLN A 36 3.06 -36.74 0.60
N PRO A 37 2.82 -38.04 0.85
CA PRO A 37 3.55 -38.79 1.88
C PRO A 37 5.06 -38.61 1.70
N LEU A 38 5.78 -38.21 2.76
CA LEU A 38 7.20 -37.91 2.62
C LEU A 38 8.06 -39.16 2.38
N ASP A 39 8.83 -39.17 1.30
CA ASP A 39 9.84 -40.19 1.02
C ASP A 39 11.23 -39.70 1.45
N TYR A 40 11.78 -40.29 2.52
CA TYR A 40 13.08 -39.88 3.07
C TYR A 40 14.25 -40.19 2.12
N PRO A 41 14.36 -41.40 1.54
CA PRO A 41 15.32 -41.69 0.48
C PRO A 41 15.28 -40.68 -0.68
N GLU A 42 14.10 -40.33 -1.18
CA GLU A 42 13.95 -39.38 -2.28
C GLU A 42 14.40 -37.98 -1.86
N LEU A 43 13.90 -37.46 -0.74
CA LEU A 43 14.24 -36.13 -0.22
C LEU A 43 15.73 -36.01 0.11
N GLY A 44 16.32 -37.06 0.69
CA GLY A 44 17.74 -37.11 1.02
C GLY A 44 18.63 -37.09 -0.22
N ARG A 45 18.23 -37.81 -1.29
CA ARG A 45 18.93 -37.76 -2.59
C ARG A 45 18.79 -36.39 -3.23
N ALA A 46 17.59 -35.82 -3.17
CA ALA A 46 17.31 -34.57 -3.86
C ALA A 46 18.07 -33.38 -3.23
N LEU A 47 18.20 -33.36 -1.90
CA LEU A 47 19.04 -32.39 -1.21
C LEU A 47 20.54 -32.64 -1.34
N ALA A 48 20.97 -33.83 -1.75
CA ALA A 48 22.38 -34.16 -1.84
C ALA A 48 23.05 -33.39 -2.99
N VAL A 49 24.22 -32.83 -2.71
CA VAL A 49 25.07 -32.17 -3.72
C VAL A 49 26.26 -33.07 -3.97
N GLN A 50 26.39 -33.55 -5.21
CA GLN A 50 27.53 -34.36 -5.64
C GLN A 50 28.60 -33.47 -6.29
N GLY A 51 29.86 -33.71 -5.94
CA GLY A 51 31.03 -33.17 -6.64
C GLY A 51 31.67 -34.23 -7.54
N GLU A 52 32.88 -33.96 -8.04
CA GLU A 52 33.66 -34.95 -8.78
C GLU A 52 34.08 -36.10 -7.84
N GLY A 53 33.28 -37.16 -7.78
CA GLY A 53 33.57 -38.39 -7.05
C GLY A 53 33.05 -38.47 -5.60
N GLU A 54 32.84 -37.34 -4.91
CA GLU A 54 32.36 -37.31 -3.51
C GLU A 54 31.10 -36.44 -3.30
N TYR A 55 30.35 -36.70 -2.23
CA TYR A 55 29.23 -35.85 -1.83
C TYR A 55 29.74 -34.60 -1.11
N ARG A 56 29.48 -33.41 -1.66
CA ARG A 56 29.75 -32.12 -1.00
C ARG A 56 28.75 -31.81 0.10
N TYR A 57 27.52 -32.32 -0.04
CA TYR A 57 26.48 -32.21 0.97
C TYR A 57 25.56 -33.42 0.90
N ARG A 58 25.23 -34.00 2.06
CA ARG A 58 24.30 -35.12 2.19
C ARG A 58 23.51 -34.98 3.48
N VAL A 59 22.22 -35.30 3.42
CA VAL A 59 21.33 -35.26 4.57
C VAL A 59 21.05 -36.67 5.06
N THR A 60 21.24 -36.91 6.36
CA THR A 60 20.86 -38.17 7.00
C THR A 60 19.35 -38.16 7.35
N PRO A 61 18.72 -39.33 7.57
CA PRO A 61 17.32 -39.40 8.02
C PRO A 61 17.04 -38.60 9.31
N ALA A 62 17.99 -38.61 10.25
CA ALA A 62 17.90 -37.84 11.49
C ALA A 62 17.95 -36.33 11.19
N ALA A 63 18.85 -35.89 10.31
CA ALA A 63 18.94 -34.50 9.89
C ALA A 63 17.68 -34.05 9.14
N LEU A 64 17.11 -34.86 8.25
CA LEU A 64 15.82 -34.58 7.60
C LEU A 64 14.70 -34.34 8.62
N THR A 65 14.64 -35.18 9.66
CA THR A 65 13.67 -35.02 10.74
C THR A 65 13.85 -33.69 11.45
N ALA A 66 15.09 -33.32 11.78
CA ALA A 66 15.40 -32.03 12.39
C ALA A 66 15.03 -30.83 11.50
N LEU A 67 15.26 -30.92 10.17
CA LEU A 67 14.87 -29.88 9.21
C LEU A 67 13.34 -29.72 9.13
N LEU A 68 12.59 -30.82 9.18
CA LEU A 68 11.13 -30.78 9.18
C LEU A 68 10.59 -30.15 10.47
N GLU A 69 11.16 -30.49 11.62
CA GLU A 69 10.81 -29.85 12.90
C GLU A 69 11.14 -28.36 12.89
N GLU A 70 12.25 -27.97 12.26
CA GLU A 70 12.63 -26.57 12.09
C GLU A 70 11.58 -25.81 11.26
N LEU A 71 11.11 -26.39 10.16
CA LEU A 71 10.03 -25.83 9.34
C LEU A 71 8.70 -25.75 10.09
N GLN A 72 8.41 -26.72 10.96
CA GLN A 72 7.23 -26.65 11.85
C GLN A 72 7.36 -25.53 12.87
N ARG A 73 8.53 -25.37 13.51
CA ARG A 73 8.80 -24.28 14.46
C ARG A 73 8.68 -22.91 13.80
N ALA A 74 9.03 -22.80 12.51
CA ALA A 74 8.84 -21.59 11.71
C ALA A 74 7.38 -21.35 11.28
N GLY A 75 6.45 -22.26 11.59
CA GLY A 75 5.04 -22.16 11.22
C GLY A 75 4.76 -22.44 9.73
N LEU A 76 5.76 -22.90 8.98
CA LEU A 76 5.62 -23.21 7.54
C LEU A 76 4.87 -24.53 7.31
N LEU A 77 5.00 -25.48 8.24
CA LEU A 77 4.39 -26.80 8.17
C LEU A 77 3.53 -27.10 9.41
N THR A 78 2.41 -27.77 9.20
CA THR A 78 1.62 -28.39 10.28
C THR A 78 1.43 -29.86 9.98
N LEU A 79 1.76 -30.72 10.95
CA LEU A 79 1.65 -32.17 10.82
C LEU A 79 0.19 -32.59 10.76
N MET A 80 -0.20 -33.34 9.72
CA MET A 80 -1.56 -33.85 9.53
C MET A 80 -1.64 -35.33 9.87
N GLU A 81 -0.70 -36.11 9.35
CA GLU A 81 -0.68 -37.55 9.52
C GLU A 81 0.73 -37.99 9.87
N ARG A 82 0.86 -38.79 10.93
CA ARG A 82 2.15 -39.31 11.39
C ARG A 82 2.08 -40.84 11.52
N PRO A 83 2.68 -41.58 10.58
CA PRO A 83 2.67 -43.04 10.65
C PRO A 83 3.66 -43.61 11.68
N HIS A 84 4.75 -42.89 12.00
CA HIS A 84 5.78 -43.37 12.92
C HIS A 84 6.15 -42.31 13.98
N PRO A 85 6.40 -42.70 15.24
CA PRO A 85 6.64 -41.75 16.34
C PRO A 85 8.03 -41.11 16.34
N GLN A 86 9.02 -41.73 15.69
CA GLN A 86 10.42 -41.26 15.74
C GLN A 86 10.87 -40.48 14.49
N HIS A 87 10.15 -40.60 13.37
CA HIS A 87 10.47 -39.94 12.11
C HIS A 87 9.21 -39.59 11.31
N TYR A 88 9.37 -38.83 10.23
CA TYR A 88 8.27 -38.35 9.38
C TYR A 88 8.22 -39.03 8.01
N HIS A 89 8.95 -40.13 7.81
CA HIS A 89 8.75 -40.93 6.59
C HIS A 89 7.30 -41.42 6.48
N GLY A 90 6.67 -41.19 5.33
CA GLY A 90 5.26 -41.44 5.06
C GLY A 90 4.29 -40.40 5.66
N ALA A 91 4.79 -39.45 6.46
CA ALA A 91 3.95 -38.42 7.06
C ALA A 91 3.41 -37.44 6.03
N ARG A 92 2.30 -36.77 6.36
CA ARG A 92 1.73 -35.69 5.56
C ARG A 92 1.71 -34.40 6.36
N PHE A 93 2.07 -33.32 5.69
CA PHE A 93 2.08 -31.97 6.26
C PHE A 93 1.18 -31.05 5.46
N ARG A 94 0.57 -30.10 6.15
CA ARG A 94 -0.08 -28.93 5.57
C ARG A 94 0.92 -27.78 5.49
N LEU A 95 0.99 -27.10 4.35
CA LEU A 95 1.75 -25.89 4.12
C LEU A 95 0.89 -24.69 4.51
N THR A 96 0.91 -24.39 5.81
CA THR A 96 0.00 -23.44 6.45
C THR A 96 0.06 -22.05 5.82
N LEU A 97 1.24 -21.64 5.36
CA LEU A 97 1.44 -20.30 4.80
C LEU A 97 1.30 -20.25 3.26
N LYS A 98 1.13 -21.39 2.55
CA LYS A 98 1.13 -21.42 1.07
C LYS A 98 -0.01 -20.61 0.44
N ASN A 99 -1.18 -20.60 1.08
CA ASN A 99 -2.42 -19.99 0.58
C ASN A 99 -3.09 -19.08 1.62
N LEU A 100 -2.33 -18.51 2.57
CA LEU A 100 -2.87 -17.56 3.55
C LEU A 100 -3.46 -16.34 2.84
N GLN A 101 -4.79 -16.31 2.77
CA GLN A 101 -5.59 -15.18 2.29
C GLN A 101 -5.63 -14.12 3.41
N GLY A 102 -5.41 -12.85 3.06
CA GLY A 102 -5.67 -11.73 3.99
C GLY A 102 -4.47 -11.14 4.73
N LEU A 103 -3.25 -11.65 4.55
CA LEU A 103 -2.04 -10.91 4.95
C LEU A 103 -1.55 -10.13 3.73
N THR A 104 -1.73 -8.80 3.82
CA THR A 104 -1.29 -7.74 2.90
C THR A 104 -0.04 -8.14 2.13
N PRO A 105 0.01 -8.01 0.78
CA PRO A 105 1.12 -8.50 -0.02
C PRO A 105 2.45 -7.93 0.51
N LEU A 106 3.54 -8.69 0.35
CA LEU A 106 4.90 -8.19 0.45
C LEU A 106 4.95 -6.84 -0.27
N PRO A 107 5.80 -5.88 0.14
CA PRO A 107 6.07 -4.74 -0.72
C PRO A 107 6.40 -5.30 -2.10
N ALA A 108 5.46 -5.11 -3.05
CA ALA A 108 5.57 -5.73 -4.35
C ALA A 108 6.88 -5.24 -4.98
N ARG A 109 7.52 -6.08 -5.80
CA ARG A 109 8.78 -5.71 -6.46
C ARG A 109 8.64 -4.31 -7.04
N GLN A 110 9.52 -3.41 -6.64
CA GLN A 110 9.51 -2.06 -7.18
C GLN A 110 9.98 -2.09 -8.63
N PHE A 111 9.38 -1.26 -9.46
CA PHE A 111 9.71 -1.14 -10.87
C PHE A 111 9.62 0.32 -11.31
N ALA A 112 10.45 0.68 -12.28
CA ALA A 112 10.29 1.92 -13.04
C ALA A 112 9.07 1.79 -13.97
N MET A 113 8.40 2.91 -14.23
CA MET A 113 7.20 2.92 -15.08
C MET A 113 7.47 2.29 -16.45
N TYR A 114 6.47 1.63 -17.02
CA TYR A 114 6.54 0.99 -18.35
C TYR A 114 5.27 1.25 -19.17
N PRO A 115 5.32 1.20 -20.52
CA PRO A 115 4.22 1.62 -21.40
C PRO A 115 2.91 0.84 -21.22
N GLU A 116 3.01 -0.45 -20.92
CA GLU A 116 1.87 -1.36 -20.76
C GLU A 116 1.30 -1.35 -19.34
N TRP A 117 1.79 -0.47 -18.45
CA TRP A 117 1.34 -0.42 -17.08
C TRP A 117 -0.17 -0.14 -17.00
N ARG A 118 -0.86 -0.87 -16.13
CA ARG A 118 -2.29 -0.69 -15.84
C ARG A 118 -2.53 -0.74 -14.32
N PRO A 119 -3.47 0.06 -13.80
CA PRO A 119 -3.91 -0.07 -12.41
C PRO A 119 -4.64 -1.40 -12.20
N ASP A 120 -4.61 -1.91 -10.97
CA ASP A 120 -5.25 -3.17 -10.59
C ASP A 120 -6.73 -2.94 -10.18
N GLU A 121 -7.51 -4.00 -10.02
CA GLU A 121 -8.93 -3.98 -9.62
C GLU A 121 -9.17 -3.26 -8.27
N GLN A 122 -8.11 -3.12 -7.46
CA GLN A 122 -8.14 -2.43 -6.17
C GLN A 122 -8.17 -0.90 -6.29
N LEU A 123 -7.98 -0.33 -7.48
CA LEU A 123 -7.91 1.13 -7.70
C LEU A 123 -9.14 1.85 -7.13
N ASP A 124 -10.34 1.32 -7.37
CA ASP A 124 -11.60 1.93 -6.92
C ASP A 124 -11.69 2.01 -5.39
N GLY A 125 -11.23 0.96 -4.71
CA GLY A 125 -11.12 0.93 -3.25
C GLY A 125 -10.14 1.98 -2.74
N LEU A 126 -8.96 2.08 -3.38
CA LEU A 126 -7.94 3.07 -3.04
C LEU A 126 -8.38 4.50 -3.30
N ALA A 127 -9.09 4.74 -4.41
CA ALA A 127 -9.67 6.03 -4.75
C ALA A 127 -10.64 6.49 -3.67
N ARG A 128 -11.57 5.63 -3.25
CA ARG A 128 -12.51 5.93 -2.15
C ARG A 128 -11.80 6.26 -0.85
N LEU A 129 -10.77 5.49 -0.47
CA LEU A 129 -9.97 5.75 0.73
C LEU A 129 -9.24 7.10 0.67
N CYS A 130 -8.83 7.54 -0.52
CA CYS A 130 -8.19 8.84 -0.77
C CYS A 130 -9.18 10.01 -0.96
N GLY A 131 -10.49 9.76 -0.79
CA GLY A 131 -11.56 10.74 -0.95
C GLY A 131 -11.87 11.11 -2.41
N LEU A 132 -11.59 10.21 -3.34
CA LEU A 132 -11.91 10.35 -4.76
C LEU A 132 -13.19 9.54 -5.07
N LEU A 133 -14.31 10.23 -5.33
CA LEU A 133 -15.65 9.61 -5.45
C LEU A 133 -15.87 8.86 -6.76
N ASP A 134 -15.47 9.46 -7.89
CA ASP A 134 -15.42 8.76 -9.17
C ASP A 134 -14.04 8.10 -9.29
N SER A 135 -13.84 6.96 -9.91
CA SER A 135 -12.48 6.42 -10.15
C SER A 135 -12.25 6.14 -11.62
N ARG A 136 -13.24 6.46 -12.45
CA ARG A 136 -13.14 6.36 -13.90
C ARG A 136 -12.03 7.28 -14.40
N PHE A 137 -11.26 6.73 -15.31
CA PHE A 137 -10.19 7.39 -16.05
C PHE A 137 -10.29 6.97 -17.52
N ASP A 138 -9.85 7.84 -18.41
CA ASP A 138 -9.73 7.53 -19.84
C ASP A 138 -8.29 7.09 -20.21
N GLU A 139 -8.10 6.56 -21.41
CA GLU A 139 -6.77 6.15 -21.90
C GLU A 139 -5.82 7.35 -22.05
N THR A 140 -6.33 8.57 -22.21
CA THR A 140 -5.52 9.79 -22.30
C THR A 140 -4.90 10.15 -20.95
N GLU A 141 -5.69 10.12 -19.87
CA GLU A 141 -5.26 10.36 -18.49
C GLU A 141 -4.25 9.31 -18.03
N LEU A 142 -4.46 8.05 -18.42
CA LEU A 142 -3.50 6.99 -18.18
C LEU A 142 -2.20 7.21 -18.97
N GLY A 143 -2.31 7.51 -20.27
CA GLY A 143 -1.17 7.78 -21.15
C GLY A 143 -0.32 8.96 -20.68
N GLU A 144 -0.94 10.05 -20.24
CA GLU A 144 -0.27 11.20 -19.64
C GLU A 144 0.53 10.80 -18.39
N PHE A 145 -0.06 10.00 -17.50
CA PHE A 145 0.60 9.52 -16.29
C PHE A 145 1.81 8.64 -16.61
N ILE A 146 1.64 7.68 -17.53
CA ILE A 146 2.70 6.79 -17.96
C ILE A 146 3.84 7.59 -18.61
N ALA A 147 3.53 8.52 -19.53
CA ALA A 147 4.52 9.34 -20.20
C ALA A 147 5.33 10.21 -19.22
N TYR A 148 4.67 10.81 -18.23
CA TYR A 148 5.34 11.60 -17.20
C TYR A 148 6.37 10.79 -16.40
N TRP A 149 6.02 9.56 -16.02
CA TRP A 149 6.91 8.70 -15.22
C TRP A 149 7.91 7.89 -16.06
N LEU A 150 7.64 7.66 -17.35
CA LEU A 150 8.63 7.13 -18.30
C LEU A 150 9.82 8.08 -18.47
N GLY A 151 9.60 9.39 -18.37
CA GLY A 151 10.67 10.39 -18.35
C GLY A 151 11.53 10.40 -17.07
N ARG A 152 11.21 9.54 -16.07
CA ARG A 152 11.86 9.47 -14.76
C ARG A 152 12.19 8.02 -14.36
N PRO A 153 13.08 7.36 -15.11
CA PRO A 153 13.42 5.95 -14.88
C PRO A 153 14.10 5.68 -13.54
N GLU A 154 14.58 6.72 -12.84
CA GLU A 154 15.16 6.65 -11.50
C GLU A 154 14.12 6.37 -10.39
N VAL A 155 12.83 6.51 -10.68
CA VAL A 155 11.76 6.33 -9.69
C VAL A 155 11.25 4.89 -9.71
N PHE A 156 11.57 4.15 -8.65
CA PHE A 156 11.14 2.77 -8.46
C PHE A 156 10.05 2.71 -7.40
N GLU A 157 8.85 2.36 -7.83
CA GLU A 157 7.70 2.22 -6.95
C GLU A 157 7.06 0.85 -7.16
N ASN A 158 6.35 0.37 -6.15
CA ASN A 158 5.57 -0.84 -6.28
C ASN A 158 4.19 -0.53 -6.89
N GLN A 159 3.45 -1.56 -7.33
CA GLN A 159 2.14 -1.39 -7.96
C GLN A 159 1.18 -0.51 -7.13
N HIS A 160 1.14 -0.71 -5.81
CA HIS A 160 0.28 0.06 -4.91
C HIS A 160 0.69 1.54 -4.84
N GLN A 161 1.99 1.82 -4.78
CA GLN A 161 2.50 3.18 -4.79
C GLN A 161 2.25 3.88 -6.13
N TRP A 162 2.37 3.17 -7.24
CA TRP A 162 1.98 3.69 -8.56
C TRP A 162 0.48 4.00 -8.62
N MET A 163 -0.38 3.11 -8.12
CA MET A 163 -1.81 3.36 -8.00
C MET A 163 -2.12 4.58 -7.12
N LEU A 164 -1.45 4.75 -5.97
CA LEU A 164 -1.63 5.92 -5.11
C LEU A 164 -1.23 7.23 -5.80
N ARG A 165 -0.10 7.23 -6.53
CA ARG A 165 0.32 8.39 -7.33
C ARG A 165 -0.69 8.70 -8.44
N PHE A 166 -1.23 7.68 -9.09
CA PHE A 166 -2.26 7.83 -10.11
C PHE A 166 -3.56 8.39 -9.55
N VAL A 167 -4.04 7.88 -8.41
CA VAL A 167 -5.22 8.42 -7.70
C VAL A 167 -5.02 9.89 -7.33
N ARG A 168 -3.83 10.29 -6.87
CA ARG A 168 -3.51 11.70 -6.59
C ARG A 168 -3.56 12.56 -7.85
N GLN A 169 -3.04 12.07 -8.97
CA GLN A 169 -3.11 12.77 -10.26
C GLN A 169 -4.57 12.98 -10.69
N LEU A 170 -5.41 11.94 -10.64
CA LEU A 170 -6.84 12.03 -10.95
C LEU A 170 -7.56 13.02 -10.03
N LYS A 171 -7.27 12.99 -8.73
CA LYS A 171 -7.83 13.93 -7.75
C LYS A 171 -7.49 15.37 -8.10
N ASN A 172 -6.23 15.65 -8.43
CA ASN A 172 -5.78 16.99 -8.82
C ASN A 172 -6.48 17.45 -10.10
N ARG A 173 -6.54 16.61 -11.15
CA ARG A 173 -7.24 16.95 -12.41
C ARG A 173 -8.69 17.31 -12.19
N ARG A 174 -9.39 16.58 -11.32
CA ARG A 174 -10.81 16.86 -11.04
C ARG A 174 -11.03 18.09 -10.17
N ALA A 175 -10.10 18.40 -9.27
CA ALA A 175 -10.11 19.67 -8.56
C ALA A 175 -9.94 20.84 -9.54
N LEU A 176 -9.01 20.73 -10.50
CA LEU A 176 -8.82 21.71 -11.57
C LEU A 176 -10.06 21.85 -12.46
N ARG A 177 -10.77 20.75 -12.79
CA ARG A 177 -12.02 20.79 -13.57
C ARG A 177 -13.22 21.36 -12.82
N ARG A 178 -13.20 21.39 -11.48
CA ARG A 178 -14.30 21.97 -10.67
C ARG A 178 -14.13 23.48 -10.45
N ALA A 179 -12.91 23.99 -10.52
CA ALA A 179 -12.62 25.41 -10.40
C ALA A 179 -13.14 26.35 -11.53
N PRO A 180 -13.38 25.93 -12.79
CA PRO A 180 -13.74 26.86 -13.87
C PRO A 180 -15.26 27.16 -13.96
N ASP A 181 -16.13 26.39 -13.29
CA ASP A 181 -17.58 26.60 -13.32
C ASP A 181 -18.08 27.66 -12.31
N LEU A 182 -17.19 28.31 -11.56
CA LEU A 182 -17.54 29.45 -10.71
C LEU A 182 -17.54 30.80 -11.44
N GLU A 183 -17.06 30.85 -12.69
CA GLU A 183 -16.97 32.10 -13.46
C GLU A 183 -17.88 32.16 -14.71
N SER A 184 -18.77 31.18 -14.91
CA SER A 184 -19.62 31.11 -16.11
C SER A 184 -21.13 31.00 -15.81
N HIS A 185 -21.61 31.83 -14.88
CA HIS A 185 -23.02 32.27 -14.85
C HIS A 185 -23.10 33.80 -14.85
N THR A 186 -22.66 34.42 -15.95
CA THR A 186 -23.09 35.76 -16.33
C THR A 186 -24.20 35.63 -17.35
N GLY A 187 -25.46 35.74 -16.91
CA GLY A 187 -26.65 35.60 -17.74
C GLY A 187 -27.93 36.09 -17.05
N TYR A 188 -28.07 37.41 -16.96
CA TYR A 188 -29.29 38.22 -16.81
C TYR A 188 -30.30 37.87 -15.70
N GLN A 189 -30.11 38.49 -14.53
CA GLN A 189 -31.23 39.06 -13.79
C GLN A 189 -31.08 40.57 -13.81
N GLN A 190 -31.98 41.26 -14.53
CA GLN A 190 -32.12 42.70 -14.44
C GLN A 190 -32.59 43.04 -13.02
N GLN A 191 -31.69 43.60 -12.22
CA GLN A 191 -32.05 44.49 -11.13
C GLN A 191 -31.22 45.76 -11.32
N ALA A 192 -31.92 46.89 -11.20
CA ALA A 192 -31.43 48.23 -11.49
C ALA A 192 -30.08 48.50 -10.81
N ALA A 193 -29.20 49.18 -11.55
CA ALA A 193 -27.91 49.64 -11.06
C ALA A 193 -28.04 50.43 -9.75
N PRO A 194 -27.02 50.33 -8.88
CA PRO A 194 -26.44 51.55 -8.38
C PRO A 194 -24.96 51.65 -8.77
N ALA A 195 -24.65 52.88 -9.16
CA ALA A 195 -23.38 53.57 -9.24
C ALA A 195 -22.14 52.85 -8.67
N THR A 196 -21.08 52.89 -9.48
CA THR A 196 -19.68 53.09 -9.08
C THR A 196 -19.39 52.91 -7.59
N THR A 197 -18.65 51.86 -7.26
CA THR A 197 -17.95 51.71 -5.98
C THR A 197 -17.02 52.91 -5.77
N GLU A 198 -17.54 53.97 -5.16
CA GLU A 198 -16.73 54.87 -4.36
C GLU A 198 -16.20 54.04 -3.19
N THR A 199 -14.89 53.85 -3.15
CA THR A 199 -14.16 53.39 -1.96
C THR A 199 -14.32 54.45 -0.86
N GLY A 200 -15.45 54.39 -0.16
CA GLY A 200 -15.73 55.17 1.03
C GLY A 200 -16.48 54.30 2.05
N PRO A 201 -16.23 54.48 3.36
CA PRO A 201 -16.93 53.73 4.38
C PRO A 201 -18.44 53.96 4.28
N SER A 202 -19.21 52.88 4.35
CA SER A 202 -20.68 52.89 4.22
C SER A 202 -21.33 53.93 5.16
N GLN A 203 -22.50 54.45 4.79
CA GLN A 203 -23.22 55.48 5.55
C GLN A 203 -23.41 55.12 7.04
N ARG A 204 -23.78 53.86 7.30
CA ARG A 204 -23.87 53.30 8.67
C ARG A 204 -22.53 53.24 9.40
N ALA A 205 -21.43 53.05 8.68
CA ALA A 205 -20.08 53.09 9.28
C ALA A 205 -19.64 54.52 9.62
N ARG A 206 -20.09 55.54 8.87
CA ARG A 206 -19.82 56.95 9.20
C ARG A 206 -20.58 57.39 10.45
N GLU A 207 -21.84 57.01 10.58
CA GLU A 207 -22.65 57.26 11.78
C GLU A 207 -22.03 56.62 13.03
N MET A 208 -21.58 55.35 12.93
CA MET A 208 -20.91 54.68 14.06
C MET A 208 -19.57 55.34 14.44
N MET A 209 -18.85 55.93 13.48
CA MET A 209 -17.60 56.66 13.76
C MET A 209 -17.85 58.00 14.46
N GLU A 210 -18.92 58.71 14.09
CA GLU A 210 -19.31 59.97 14.76
C GLU A 210 -19.81 59.72 16.19
N GLU A 211 -20.60 58.67 16.40
CA GLU A 211 -21.06 58.27 17.73
C GLU A 211 -19.90 57.82 18.63
N ALA A 212 -18.96 57.04 18.10
CA ALA A 212 -17.75 56.65 18.81
C ALA A 212 -16.87 57.86 19.18
N ARG A 213 -16.77 58.87 18.30
CA ARG A 213 -16.00 60.09 18.57
C ARG A 213 -16.63 60.93 19.68
N ARG A 214 -17.95 61.08 19.69
CA ARG A 214 -18.68 61.77 20.78
C ARG A 214 -18.50 61.07 22.12
N LEU A 215 -18.63 59.75 22.17
CA LEU A 215 -18.43 58.97 23.40
C LEU A 215 -16.98 59.06 23.92
N SER A 216 -16.02 59.22 23.00
CA SER A 216 -14.60 59.41 23.34
C SER A 216 -14.36 60.79 23.95
N ASP A 217 -14.94 61.85 23.37
CA ASP A 217 -14.83 63.21 23.88
C ASP A 217 -15.53 63.37 25.25
N GLU A 218 -16.69 62.72 25.45
CA GLU A 218 -17.39 62.67 26.76
C GLU A 218 -16.60 61.89 27.83
N HIS A 219 -15.89 60.81 27.44
CA HIS A 219 -15.01 60.09 28.37
C HIS A 219 -13.76 60.91 28.73
N GLN A 220 -13.21 61.66 27.78
CA GLN A 220 -12.03 62.51 27.99
C GLN A 220 -12.35 63.70 28.89
N GLU A 221 -13.49 64.36 28.72
CA GLU A 221 -13.95 65.44 29.62
C GLU A 221 -14.22 64.92 31.04
N SER A 222 -14.77 63.71 31.20
CA SER A 222 -14.99 63.11 32.52
C SER A 222 -13.71 62.72 33.26
N HIS A 223 -12.59 62.56 32.53
CA HIS A 223 -11.28 62.24 33.11
C HIS A 223 -10.50 63.49 33.50
N ASP A 224 -10.68 64.62 32.79
CA ASP A 224 -10.06 65.91 33.14
C ASP A 224 -10.76 66.59 34.34
N GLU A 225 -12.06 66.35 34.55
CA GLU A 225 -12.79 66.92 35.70
C GLU A 225 -12.50 66.21 37.05
N LYS A 226 -11.79 65.07 37.02
CA LYS A 226 -11.46 64.27 38.21
C LYS A 226 -10.03 64.43 38.72
N ASP A 227 -9.17 65.09 37.95
CA ASP A 227 -7.76 65.35 38.28
C ASP A 227 -7.47 66.84 38.56
N THR A 228 -8.50 67.64 38.92
CA THR A 228 -8.32 68.99 39.50
C THR A 228 -8.71 69.03 40.97
#